data_AF-A0A520HIF4-F1
#
_entry.id   AF-A0A520HIF4-F1
#
_cell.length_a   1.000
_cell.length_b   1.000
_cell.length_c   1.000
_cell.angle_alpha   90.00
_cell.angle_beta   90.00
_cell.angle_gamma   90.00
#
_symmetry.space_group_name_H-M   'P 1'
#
loop_
_entity.id
_entity.type
_entity.pdbx_description
1 polymer ?
#
loop_
_entity_poly.entity_id
_entity_poly.type
_entity_poly.pdbx_seq_one_letter_code
_entity_poly.pdbx_strand_id
1 'polypeptide(L)'
;KGSHILRINQNNEYDNAYVFSLDAALGAKNVYVDCWKYAGDGIAYALYNQEGSTQGYVARLDLNARTATKVDLPYGPGIDFGQYQGILVSGDEVYVALAPVGQDGNLYILNKKTGAVTKGAKLINKAGNHYIGIF
;
A
#
# COMPACT_ATOMS: atom_id res chain seq x y z
N LYS A 1 13.13 8.04 11.47
CA LYS A 1 12.45 8.80 10.38
C LYS A 1 11.98 7.76 9.38
N GLY A 2 10.68 7.72 9.07
CA GLY A 2 10.14 6.83 8.06
C GLY A 2 10.28 7.33 6.62
N SER A 3 9.67 6.59 5.71
CA SER A 3 9.66 6.81 4.27
C SER A 3 9.08 8.16 3.86
N HIS A 4 9.63 8.70 2.79
CA HIS A 4 9.17 9.92 2.14
C HIS A 4 8.92 9.65 0.65
N ILE A 5 7.90 10.28 0.09
CA ILE A 5 7.73 10.37 -1.36
C ILE A 5 8.35 11.68 -1.82
N LEU A 6 9.27 11.58 -2.77
CA LEU A 6 9.93 12.71 -3.43
C LEU A 6 9.45 12.79 -4.88
N ARG A 7 9.67 13.94 -5.53
CA ARG A 7 9.28 14.17 -6.92
C ARG A 7 10.48 14.60 -7.74
N ILE A 8 10.58 14.07 -8.95
CA ILE A 8 11.42 14.60 -10.02
C ILE A 8 10.54 15.50 -10.90
N ASN A 9 11.02 16.70 -11.18
CA ASN A 9 10.31 17.68 -11.99
C ASN A 9 10.50 17.43 -13.51
N GLN A 10 9.88 18.26 -14.34
CA GLN A 10 9.96 18.16 -15.80
C GLN A 10 11.36 18.45 -16.38
N ASN A 11 12.25 19.05 -15.59
CA ASN A 11 13.63 19.33 -15.96
C ASN A 11 14.58 18.19 -15.56
N ASN A 12 14.06 17.05 -15.08
CA ASN A 12 14.82 15.91 -14.55
C ASN A 12 15.62 16.24 -13.27
N GLU A 13 15.11 17.14 -12.43
CA GLU A 13 15.72 17.51 -11.15
C GLU A 13 14.82 17.15 -9.98
N TYR A 14 15.40 17.01 -8.78
CA TYR A 14 14.61 16.92 -7.56
C TYR A 14 13.82 18.20 -7.34
N ASP A 15 12.51 18.05 -7.15
CA ASP A 15 11.67 19.10 -6.65
C ASP A 15 11.80 19.19 -5.12
N ASN A 16 12.72 20.04 -4.68
CA ASN A 16 12.99 20.24 -3.25
C ASN A 16 11.79 20.83 -2.48
N ALA A 17 10.77 21.37 -3.16
CA ALA A 17 9.54 21.84 -2.52
C ALA A 17 8.50 20.73 -2.33
N TYR A 18 8.74 19.55 -2.90
CA TYR A 18 7.91 18.36 -2.76
C TYR A 18 8.59 17.33 -1.85
N VAL A 19 8.26 17.41 -0.56
CA VAL A 19 8.66 16.42 0.45
C VAL A 19 7.40 15.94 1.16
N PHE A 20 7.02 14.69 0.90
CA PHE A 20 5.82 14.08 1.46
C PHE A 20 6.20 12.99 2.47
N SER A 21 6.09 13.30 3.76
CA SER A 21 6.39 12.39 4.86
C SER A 21 5.23 11.45 5.16
N LEU A 22 5.46 10.13 5.12
CA LEU A 22 4.42 9.14 5.44
C LEU A 22 4.19 8.99 6.94
N ASP A 23 5.22 9.17 7.77
CA ASP A 23 5.07 9.24 9.24
C ASP A 23 4.05 10.32 9.61
N ALA A 24 4.24 11.54 9.09
CA ALA A 24 3.38 12.68 9.40
C ALA A 24 1.95 12.48 8.87
N ALA A 25 1.81 11.99 7.65
CA ALA A 25 0.49 11.86 7.01
C ALA A 25 -0.34 10.69 7.54
N LEU A 26 0.30 9.58 7.95
CA LEU A 26 -0.38 8.43 8.54
C LEU A 26 -0.51 8.53 10.07
N GLY A 27 0.12 9.52 10.71
CA GLY A 27 0.19 9.62 12.17
C GLY A 27 0.95 8.44 12.79
N ALA A 28 1.96 7.93 12.10
CA ALA A 28 2.72 6.73 12.44
C ALA A 28 4.21 7.05 12.61
N LYS A 29 4.99 6.08 13.13
CA LYS A 29 6.44 6.21 13.34
C LYS A 29 7.20 5.19 12.51
N ASN A 30 8.28 5.64 11.88
CA ASN A 30 9.18 4.80 11.10
C ASN A 30 8.42 3.92 10.10
N VAL A 31 7.47 4.53 9.40
CA VAL A 31 6.78 3.90 8.27
C VAL A 31 7.83 3.47 7.26
N TYR A 32 7.80 2.21 6.84
CA TYR A 32 8.61 1.69 5.75
C TYR A 32 7.71 1.05 4.69
N VAL A 33 7.98 1.36 3.44
CA VAL A 33 7.18 0.95 2.28
C VAL A 33 7.78 -0.31 1.67
N ASP A 34 7.06 -1.43 1.78
CA ASP A 34 7.45 -2.70 1.15
C ASP A 34 7.16 -2.69 -0.36
N CYS A 35 6.08 -2.03 -0.77
CA CYS A 35 5.72 -1.85 -2.17
C CYS A 35 4.81 -0.64 -2.35
N TRP A 36 4.85 0.01 -3.52
CA TRP A 36 3.88 1.03 -3.88
C TRP A 36 3.54 1.01 -5.37
N LYS A 37 2.39 1.56 -5.72
CA LYS A 37 1.92 1.64 -7.10
C LYS A 37 1.13 2.92 -7.33
N TYR A 38 1.49 3.66 -8.37
CA TYR A 38 0.69 4.79 -8.86
C TYR A 38 -0.55 4.26 -9.60
N ALA A 39 -1.74 4.71 -9.20
CA ALA A 39 -3.02 4.30 -9.75
C ALA A 39 -3.59 5.29 -10.79
N GLY A 40 -3.02 6.50 -10.88
CA GLY A 40 -3.53 7.58 -11.74
C GLY A 40 -4.16 8.71 -10.93
N ASP A 41 -4.37 9.86 -11.57
CA ASP A 41 -5.05 11.05 -11.01
C ASP A 41 -4.45 11.56 -9.69
N GLY A 42 -3.14 11.42 -9.51
CA GLY A 42 -2.45 11.78 -8.26
C GLY A 42 -2.66 10.79 -7.12
N ILE A 43 -3.32 9.65 -7.36
CA ILE A 43 -3.56 8.62 -6.36
C ILE A 43 -2.55 7.49 -6.50
N ALA A 44 -2.02 7.05 -5.36
CA ALA A 44 -1.18 5.87 -5.25
C ALA A 44 -1.60 5.01 -4.06
N TYR A 45 -1.15 3.76 -4.05
CA TYR A 45 -1.31 2.86 -2.92
C TYR A 45 0.06 2.35 -2.47
N ALA A 46 0.25 2.20 -1.17
CA ALA A 46 1.47 1.65 -0.58
C ALA A 46 1.14 0.51 0.39
N LEU A 47 1.88 -0.57 0.28
CA LEU A 47 1.98 -1.61 1.29
C LEU A 47 3.11 -1.19 2.22
N TYR A 48 2.82 -1.10 3.52
CA TYR A 48 3.76 -0.53 4.47
C TYR A 48 3.72 -1.24 5.82
N ASN A 49 4.83 -1.17 6.53
CA ASN A 49 4.94 -1.53 7.93
C ASN A 49 5.34 -0.27 8.74
N GLN A 50 5.26 -0.35 10.06
CA GLN A 50 5.53 0.78 10.96
C GLN A 50 6.08 0.28 12.29
N GLU A 51 6.78 1.16 13.02
CA GLU A 51 7.27 0.84 14.36
C GLU A 51 6.15 0.44 15.31
N GLY A 52 6.41 -0.58 16.14
CA GLY A 52 5.45 -1.10 17.11
C GLY A 52 4.37 -2.01 16.52
N SER A 53 4.44 -2.33 15.23
CA SER A 53 3.57 -3.32 14.57
C SER A 53 4.36 -4.53 14.09
N THR A 54 3.75 -5.71 14.18
CA THR A 54 4.23 -6.96 13.58
C THR A 54 3.46 -7.35 12.31
N GLN A 55 2.58 -6.48 11.83
CA GLN A 55 1.77 -6.67 10.62
C GLN A 55 1.94 -5.52 9.62
N GLY A 56 1.71 -5.81 8.35
CA GLY A 56 1.62 -4.85 7.26
C GLY A 56 0.24 -4.19 7.13
N TYR A 57 0.24 -3.03 6.48
CA TYR A 57 -0.93 -2.19 6.24
C TYR A 57 -0.98 -1.69 4.79
N VAL A 58 -2.15 -1.27 4.34
CA VAL A 58 -2.33 -0.63 3.04
C VAL A 58 -2.65 0.85 3.25
N ALA A 59 -1.94 1.74 2.60
CA ALA A 59 -2.24 3.17 2.57
C ALA A 59 -2.76 3.58 1.19
N ARG A 60 -3.76 4.47 1.17
CA ARG A 60 -4.11 5.29 0.00
C ARG A 60 -3.43 6.64 0.14
N LEU A 61 -2.71 7.06 -0.90
CA LEU A 61 -1.92 8.27 -0.95
C LEU A 61 -2.54 9.23 -1.97
N ASP A 62 -2.70 10.48 -1.58
CA ASP A 62 -2.97 11.59 -2.49
C ASP A 62 -1.68 12.39 -2.65
N LEU A 63 -1.06 12.27 -3.81
CA LEU A 63 0.21 12.93 -4.15
C LEU A 63 0.02 14.43 -4.42
N ASN A 64 -1.18 14.87 -4.79
CA ASN A 64 -1.44 16.29 -4.99
C ASN A 64 -1.60 16.99 -3.64
N ALA A 65 -2.39 16.39 -2.74
CA ALA A 65 -2.66 16.90 -1.41
C ALA A 65 -1.56 16.57 -0.38
N ARG A 66 -0.65 15.63 -0.69
CA ARG A 66 0.39 15.10 0.22
C ARG A 66 -0.22 14.51 1.48
N THR A 67 -1.33 13.79 1.32
CA THR A 67 -2.03 13.11 2.41
C THR A 67 -2.00 11.61 2.20
N ALA A 68 -2.06 10.86 3.29
CA ALA A 68 -2.13 9.41 3.28
C ALA A 68 -3.15 8.95 4.31
N THR A 69 -3.89 7.90 3.98
CA THR A 69 -4.87 7.29 4.89
C THR A 69 -4.69 5.78 4.86
N LYS A 70 -4.74 5.15 6.04
CA LYS A 70 -4.81 3.69 6.12
C LYS A 70 -6.13 3.23 5.53
N VAL A 71 -6.08 2.33 4.55
CA VAL A 71 -7.28 1.70 3.96
C VAL A 71 -7.92 0.81 5.01
N ASP A 72 -9.25 0.83 5.12
CA ASP A 72 -9.96 -0.06 6.04
C ASP A 72 -10.05 -1.47 5.44
N LEU A 73 -9.35 -2.42 6.06
CA LEU A 73 -9.21 -3.82 5.65
C LEU A 73 -9.19 -4.70 6.90
N PRO A 74 -9.54 -6.00 6.82
CA PRO A 74 -9.49 -6.89 7.98
C PRO A 74 -8.05 -7.27 8.31
N TYR A 75 -7.36 -6.35 8.98
CA TYR A 75 -6.01 -6.53 9.46
C TYR A 75 -5.94 -7.59 10.57
N GLY A 76 -4.81 -8.28 10.64
CA GLY A 76 -4.55 -9.29 11.65
C GLY A 76 -3.07 -9.69 11.68
N PRO A 77 -2.62 -10.34 12.76
CA PRO A 77 -1.24 -10.75 12.92
C PRO A 77 -0.80 -11.66 11.76
N GLY A 78 0.45 -11.49 11.33
CA GLY A 78 1.05 -12.32 10.29
C GLY A 78 0.78 -11.85 8.86
N ILE A 79 0.08 -10.73 8.65
CA ILE A 79 0.10 -10.02 7.36
C ILE A 79 1.51 -9.46 7.18
N ASP A 80 2.23 -9.99 6.20
CA ASP A 80 3.62 -9.60 5.90
C ASP A 80 3.74 -9.40 4.38
N PHE A 81 4.19 -8.20 4.02
CA PHE A 81 4.42 -7.79 2.62
C PHE A 81 5.89 -7.87 2.22
N GLY A 82 6.74 -8.42 3.09
CA GLY A 82 8.12 -8.74 2.80
C GLY A 82 8.26 -9.64 1.57
N GLN A 83 9.41 -9.54 0.89
CA GLN A 83 9.73 -10.20 -0.39
C GLN A 83 9.07 -9.61 -1.65
N TYR A 84 8.57 -8.37 -1.57
CA TYR A 84 7.87 -7.66 -2.64
C TYR A 84 6.51 -8.28 -3.00
N GLN A 85 5.45 -7.50 -2.86
CA GLN A 85 4.10 -7.92 -3.21
C GLN A 85 3.52 -7.03 -4.32
N GLY A 86 3.20 -7.63 -5.47
CA GLY A 86 2.64 -6.92 -6.62
C GLY A 86 1.25 -6.34 -6.37
N ILE A 87 1.05 -5.10 -6.85
CA ILE A 87 -0.24 -4.40 -6.91
C ILE A 87 -0.61 -4.25 -8.40
N LEU A 88 -1.78 -4.76 -8.79
CA LEU A 88 -2.34 -4.56 -10.13
C LEU A 88 -3.25 -3.32 -10.14
N VAL A 89 -3.15 -2.52 -11.19
CA VAL A 89 -4.06 -1.41 -11.48
C VAL A 89 -4.72 -1.70 -12.82
N SER A 90 -6.05 -1.74 -12.85
CA SER A 90 -6.85 -1.93 -14.07
C SER A 90 -7.98 -0.90 -14.09
N GLY A 91 -7.90 0.07 -14.99
CA GLY A 91 -8.85 1.17 -15.06
C GLY A 91 -8.87 1.99 -13.76
N ASP A 92 -10.02 2.01 -13.08
CA ASP A 92 -10.22 2.69 -11.80
C ASP A 92 -10.00 1.77 -10.59
N GLU A 93 -9.69 0.50 -10.81
CA GLU A 93 -9.57 -0.51 -9.76
C GLU A 93 -8.10 -0.82 -9.46
N VAL A 94 -7.81 -0.98 -8.18
CA VAL A 94 -6.51 -1.37 -7.64
C VAL A 94 -6.69 -2.65 -6.85
N TYR A 95 -5.91 -3.66 -7.19
CA TYR A 95 -6.06 -5.01 -6.69
C TYR A 95 -4.92 -5.31 -5.71
N VAL A 96 -5.28 -5.70 -4.50
CA VAL A 96 -4.33 -6.05 -3.42
C VAL A 96 -4.69 -7.41 -2.84
N ALA A 97 -3.71 -8.31 -2.76
CA ALA A 97 -3.86 -9.57 -2.05
C ALA A 97 -3.55 -9.35 -0.56
N LEU A 98 -4.50 -9.65 0.31
CA LEU A 98 -4.30 -9.59 1.76
C LEU A 98 -4.45 -10.99 2.35
N ALA A 99 -3.34 -11.56 2.79
CA ALA A 99 -3.27 -12.90 3.33
C ALA A 99 -2.13 -12.98 4.36
N PRO A 100 -2.38 -13.49 5.58
CA PRO A 100 -1.31 -13.79 6.51
C PRO A 100 -0.41 -14.91 5.97
N VAL A 101 0.86 -14.91 6.39
CA VAL A 101 1.81 -15.97 6.04
C VAL A 101 1.25 -17.32 6.48
N GLY A 102 1.19 -18.27 5.55
CA GLY A 102 0.71 -19.61 5.81
C GLY A 102 -0.81 -19.77 5.95
N GLN A 103 -1.61 -18.70 5.79
CA GLN A 103 -3.06 -18.72 5.99
C GLN A 103 -3.81 -18.22 4.76
N ASP A 104 -5.07 -18.66 4.64
CA ASP A 104 -5.99 -18.16 3.62
C ASP A 104 -6.18 -16.65 3.73
N GLY A 105 -6.45 -16.02 2.60
CA GLY A 105 -6.72 -14.59 2.54
C GLY A 105 -7.76 -14.25 1.50
N ASN A 106 -7.76 -12.98 1.09
CA ASN A 106 -8.67 -12.48 0.08
C ASN A 106 -7.99 -11.47 -0.84
N LEU A 107 -8.51 -11.42 -2.06
CA LEU A 107 -8.34 -10.28 -2.94
C LEU A 107 -9.18 -9.10 -2.42
N TYR A 108 -8.63 -7.90 -2.45
CA TYR A 108 -9.36 -6.66 -2.23
C TYR A 108 -9.22 -5.75 -3.44
N ILE A 109 -10.35 -5.19 -3.86
CA ILE A 109 -10.48 -4.30 -5.03
C ILE A 109 -10.79 -2.91 -4.49
N LEU A 110 -9.89 -1.97 -4.72
CA LEU A 110 -9.95 -0.61 -4.23
C LEU A 110 -10.25 0.32 -5.42
N ASN A 111 -11.30 1.12 -5.34
CA ASN A 111 -11.57 2.12 -6.37
C ASN A 111 -10.70 3.36 -6.12
N LYS A 112 -9.83 3.74 -7.07
CA LYS A 112 -8.90 4.87 -6.88
C LYS A 112 -9.62 6.21 -6.74
N LYS A 113 -10.76 6.39 -7.41
CA LYS A 113 -11.53 7.64 -7.41
C LYS A 113 -12.32 7.81 -6.12
N THR A 114 -13.02 6.78 -5.67
CA THR A 114 -13.93 6.86 -4.51
C THR A 114 -13.30 6.37 -3.21
N GLY A 115 -12.24 5.58 -3.27
CA GLY A 115 -11.67 4.89 -2.12
C GLY A 115 -12.47 3.67 -1.66
N ALA A 116 -13.56 3.30 -2.37
CA ALA A 116 -14.39 2.16 -2.01
C ALA A 116 -13.60 0.85 -2.03
N VAL A 117 -13.88 -0.03 -1.07
CA VAL A 117 -13.23 -1.34 -0.90
C VAL A 117 -14.24 -2.44 -1.16
N THR A 118 -13.92 -3.35 -2.08
CA THR A 118 -14.72 -4.55 -2.36
C THR A 118 -13.89 -5.80 -2.06
N LYS A 119 -14.47 -6.72 -1.30
CA LYS A 119 -13.87 -8.04 -1.05
C LYS A 119 -14.07 -8.93 -2.27
N GLY A 120 -12.99 -9.41 -2.85
CA GLY A 120 -12.97 -10.32 -3.99
C GLY A 120 -12.77 -11.79 -3.60
N ALA A 121 -12.18 -12.54 -4.52
CA ALA A 121 -11.97 -13.98 -4.39
C ALA A 121 -11.21 -14.37 -3.11
N LYS A 122 -11.49 -15.57 -2.61
CA LYS A 122 -10.72 -16.22 -1.55
C LYS A 122 -9.40 -16.74 -2.11
N LEU A 123 -8.32 -16.51 -1.39
CA LEU A 123 -6.98 -16.98 -1.71
C LEU A 123 -6.67 -18.17 -0.80
N ILE A 124 -6.49 -19.37 -1.37
CA ILE A 124 -6.21 -20.60 -0.61
C ILE A 124 -4.71 -20.79 -0.40
N ASN A 125 -4.28 -20.90 0.85
CA ASN A 125 -2.87 -20.95 1.21
C ASN A 125 -2.47 -22.24 1.94
N LYS A 126 -1.16 -22.44 2.13
CA LYS A 126 -0.59 -23.54 2.94
C LYS A 126 0.46 -22.99 3.88
N ALA A 127 0.70 -23.69 5.00
CA ALA A 127 1.71 -23.29 5.99
C ALA A 127 3.07 -22.94 5.35
N GLY A 128 3.63 -21.79 5.71
CA GLY A 128 4.91 -21.29 5.20
C GLY A 128 4.85 -20.53 3.87
N ASN A 129 3.72 -20.55 3.15
CA ASN A 129 3.60 -19.85 1.87
C ASN A 129 3.28 -18.36 2.03
N HIS A 130 3.89 -17.57 1.16
CA HIS A 130 3.63 -16.14 0.97
C HIS A 130 2.86 -15.90 -0.33
N TYR A 131 2.03 -14.85 -0.36
CA TYR A 131 1.46 -14.34 -1.60
C TYR A 131 2.33 -13.22 -2.17
N ILE A 132 2.85 -13.43 -3.38
CA ILE A 132 3.72 -12.47 -4.08
C ILE A 132 2.96 -11.37 -4.84
N GLY A 133 1.63 -11.32 -4.68
CA GLY A 133 0.78 -10.25 -5.20
C GLY A 133 0.06 -10.59 -6.50
N ILE A 134 -0.28 -9.53 -7.24
CA ILE A 134 -1.16 -9.56 -8.41
C ILE A 134 -0.50 -8.72 -9.51
N PHE A 135 -0.57 -9.20 -10.75
CA PHE A 135 0.14 -8.65 -11.91
C PHE A 135 -0.80 -8.35 -13.07
#